data_AF-A0A7S2I7E0-F1
#
_entry.id   AF-A0A7S2I7E0-F1
#
_cell.length_a   1.000
_cell.length_b   1.000
_cell.length_c   1.000
_cell.angle_alpha   90.00
_cell.angle_beta   90.00
_cell.angle_gamma   90.00
#
_symmetry.space_group_name_H-M   'P 1'
#
loop_
_entity.id
_entity.type
_entity.pdbx_description
1 polymer ?
#
loop_
_entity_poly.entity_id
_entity_poly.type
_entity_poly.pdbx_seq_one_letter_code
_entity_poly.pdbx_strand_id
1 'polypeptide(L)'
;KDPRIQITTTTSSPNNNNTTPPISDSDKQLYFADYVLHLQQAEDEKRRRIRDARRRAEKAQRDAYRSLLRSLAVDGLISPSTTSSTNTTTTRWRNIEEVVSADDRFGPVAAQGGEVPREIFEDFVEDWGDGYRRDRSFLCRLVMYGSGGKKNAGGSSGGGVKVTVDTTYEEFTKALLEAAAYSPDAYSDARRVINREEPVSSAKLYYNELLLRAKETAAAAAKSFLRGGGGG
;
A
#
# COMPACT_ATOMS: atom_id res chain seq x y z
N LYS A 1 20.62 2.74 -58.11
CA LYS A 1 19.43 2.64 -58.98
C LYS A 1 18.34 3.44 -58.28
N ASP A 2 18.19 4.71 -58.65
CA ASP A 2 17.08 5.57 -58.27
C ASP A 2 16.77 6.44 -59.50
N PRO A 3 15.54 6.42 -60.04
CA PRO A 3 15.23 7.16 -61.25
C PRO A 3 15.00 8.64 -60.93
N ARG A 4 15.91 9.45 -61.46
CA ARG A 4 15.84 10.91 -61.56
C ARG A 4 14.67 11.30 -62.46
N ILE A 5 13.57 11.78 -61.88
CA ILE A 5 12.40 12.24 -62.62
C ILE A 5 12.75 13.56 -63.30
N GLN A 6 12.81 13.55 -64.64
CA GLN A 6 12.90 14.74 -65.47
C GLN A 6 11.52 15.37 -65.59
N ILE A 7 11.39 16.66 -65.25
CA ILE A 7 10.17 17.42 -65.44
C ILE A 7 10.28 18.12 -66.79
N THR A 8 9.62 17.59 -67.81
CA THR A 8 9.45 18.24 -69.11
C THR A 8 8.45 19.39 -68.97
N THR A 9 8.93 20.62 -69.19
CA THR A 9 8.09 21.81 -69.33
C THR A 9 7.33 21.76 -70.65
N THR A 10 6.04 21.38 -70.61
CA THR A 10 5.09 21.62 -71.70
C THR A 10 4.20 22.79 -71.30
N THR A 11 4.46 23.94 -71.91
CA THR A 11 3.63 25.14 -71.86
C THR A 11 2.31 24.86 -72.57
N SER A 12 1.25 24.59 -71.80
CA SER A 12 -0.13 24.72 -72.26
C SER A 12 -0.85 25.63 -71.27
N SER A 13 -1.28 26.79 -71.75
CA SER A 13 -1.97 27.79 -70.94
C SER A 13 -3.29 27.23 -70.40
N PRO A 14 -3.53 27.24 -69.07
CA PRO A 14 -4.86 27.06 -68.55
C PRO A 14 -5.58 28.42 -68.55
N ASN A 15 -6.74 28.40 -69.21
CA ASN A 15 -7.71 29.46 -69.27
C ASN A 15 -8.06 29.92 -67.85
N ASN A 16 -7.71 31.16 -67.54
CA ASN A 16 -7.75 31.75 -66.21
C ASN A 16 -9.16 32.29 -65.97
N ASN A 17 -10.09 31.47 -65.46
CA ASN A 17 -11.39 31.90 -64.96
C ASN A 17 -12.06 30.80 -64.11
N ASN A 18 -11.46 30.50 -62.97
CA ASN A 18 -12.18 29.92 -61.82
C ASN A 18 -11.94 30.87 -60.64
N THR A 19 -12.47 32.09 -60.75
CA THR A 19 -12.54 33.00 -59.62
C THR A 19 -13.59 32.42 -58.67
N THR A 20 -13.13 31.70 -57.64
CA THR A 20 -13.94 31.44 -56.45
C THR A 20 -14.64 32.75 -56.07
N PRO A 21 -15.97 32.77 -55.89
CA PRO A 21 -16.68 34.01 -55.55
C PRO A 21 -15.98 34.63 -54.33
N PRO A 22 -15.75 35.95 -54.32
CA PRO A 22 -15.09 36.60 -53.21
C PRO A 22 -15.93 36.32 -51.95
N ILE A 23 -15.37 35.51 -51.05
CA ILE A 23 -15.98 35.21 -49.76
C ILE A 23 -16.37 36.55 -49.13
N SER A 24 -17.62 36.68 -48.69
CA SER A 24 -18.08 37.91 -48.06
C SER A 24 -17.24 38.17 -46.81
N ASP A 25 -17.02 39.44 -46.45
CA ASP A 25 -16.18 39.72 -45.27
C ASP A 25 -16.76 39.13 -43.98
N SER A 26 -18.09 38.95 -43.92
CA SER A 26 -18.78 38.20 -42.86
C SER A 26 -18.37 36.71 -42.84
N ASP A 27 -18.34 36.06 -44.00
CA ASP A 27 -17.93 34.65 -44.09
C ASP A 27 -16.44 34.46 -43.78
N LYS A 28 -15.59 35.42 -44.16
CA LYS A 28 -14.16 35.42 -43.76
C LYS A 28 -14.00 35.55 -42.25
N GLN A 29 -14.78 36.44 -41.64
CA GLN A 29 -14.74 36.66 -40.20
C GLN A 29 -15.25 35.44 -39.42
N LEU A 30 -16.31 34.79 -39.89
CA LEU A 30 -16.82 33.56 -39.30
C LEU A 30 -15.80 32.42 -39.44
N TYR A 31 -15.23 32.23 -40.62
CA TYR A 31 -14.18 31.22 -40.85
C TYR A 31 -12.96 31.46 -39.94
N PHE A 32 -12.52 32.72 -39.80
CA PHE A 32 -11.42 33.05 -38.92
C PHE A 32 -11.77 32.80 -37.45
N ALA A 33 -12.98 33.13 -37.00
CA ALA A 33 -13.44 32.86 -35.64
C ALA A 33 -13.48 31.35 -35.34
N ASP A 34 -14.04 30.55 -36.24
CA ASP A 34 -14.08 29.09 -36.13
C ASP A 34 -12.67 28.50 -36.12
N TYR A 35 -11.77 29.00 -36.98
CA TYR A 35 -10.39 28.58 -37.04
C TYR A 35 -9.63 28.88 -35.74
N VAL A 36 -9.79 30.09 -35.19
CA VAL A 36 -9.20 30.47 -33.90
C VAL A 36 -9.74 29.59 -32.77
N LEU A 37 -11.05 29.31 -32.75
CA LEU A 37 -11.65 28.42 -31.76
C LEU A 37 -11.09 27.00 -31.85
N HIS A 38 -10.96 26.45 -33.06
CA HIS A 38 -10.36 25.13 -33.28
C HIS A 38 -8.90 25.08 -32.82
N LEU A 39 -8.10 26.12 -33.09
CA LEU A 39 -6.72 26.19 -32.60
C LEU A 39 -6.65 26.21 -31.07
N GLN A 40 -7.52 26.99 -30.42
CA GLN A 40 -7.59 27.05 -28.96
C GLN A 40 -7.97 25.68 -28.37
N GLN A 41 -8.99 25.03 -28.93
CA GLN A 41 -9.39 23.68 -28.51
C GLN A 41 -8.28 22.65 -28.69
N ALA A 42 -7.55 22.71 -29.81
CA ALA A 42 -6.43 21.81 -30.08
C ALA A 42 -5.27 22.02 -29.09
N GLU A 43 -4.97 23.26 -28.72
CA GLU A 43 -3.96 23.57 -27.72
C GLU A 43 -4.38 23.10 -26.32
N ASP A 44 -5.62 23.37 -25.93
CA ASP A 44 -6.15 22.96 -24.62
C ASP A 44 -6.21 21.44 -24.49
N GLU A 45 -6.60 20.73 -25.56
CA GLU A 45 -6.57 19.27 -25.61
C GLU A 45 -5.14 18.73 -25.51
N LYS A 46 -4.17 19.35 -26.19
CA LYS A 46 -2.75 18.99 -26.05
C LYS A 46 -2.25 19.18 -24.61
N ARG A 47 -2.54 20.33 -23.99
CA ARG A 47 -2.17 20.63 -22.60
C ARG A 47 -2.84 19.65 -21.62
N ARG A 48 -4.10 19.29 -21.86
CA ARG A 48 -4.83 18.28 -21.08
C ARG A 48 -4.16 16.91 -21.16
N ARG A 49 -3.86 16.42 -22.36
CA ARG A 49 -3.20 15.12 -22.56
C ARG A 49 -1.86 15.03 -21.85
N ILE A 50 -1.05 16.09 -21.90
CA ILE A 50 0.26 16.14 -21.21
C ILE A 50 0.05 16.04 -19.69
N ARG A 51 -0.87 16.82 -19.11
CA ARG A 51 -1.18 16.77 -17.67
C ARG A 51 -1.69 15.39 -17.25
N ASP A 52 -2.58 14.80 -18.02
CA ASP A 52 -3.17 13.49 -17.69
C ASP A 52 -2.14 12.36 -17.84
N ALA A 53 -1.26 12.42 -18.82
CA ALA A 53 -0.15 11.48 -18.96
C ALA A 53 0.82 11.59 -17.77
N ARG A 54 1.18 12.81 -17.35
CA ARG A 54 2.02 13.06 -16.18
C ARG A 54 1.37 12.50 -14.91
N ARG A 55 0.10 12.82 -14.64
CA ARG A 55 -0.63 12.29 -13.46
C ARG A 55 -0.69 10.77 -13.45
N ARG A 56 -0.90 10.12 -14.60
CA ARG A 56 -0.88 8.66 -14.70
C ARG A 56 0.50 8.08 -14.41
N ALA A 57 1.55 8.69 -14.91
CA ALA A 57 2.93 8.26 -14.62
C ALA A 57 3.26 8.41 -13.13
N GLU A 58 2.96 9.58 -12.54
CA GLU A 58 3.18 9.83 -11.11
C GLU A 58 2.41 8.84 -10.24
N LYS A 59 1.14 8.58 -10.57
CA LYS A 59 0.33 7.57 -9.88
C LYS A 59 0.97 6.17 -9.98
N ALA A 60 1.37 5.74 -11.16
CA ALA A 60 2.00 4.43 -11.35
C ALA A 60 3.31 4.29 -10.54
N GLN A 61 4.12 5.35 -10.48
CA GLN A 61 5.35 5.39 -9.68
C GLN A 61 5.04 5.28 -8.18
N ARG A 62 4.06 6.02 -7.68
CA ARG A 62 3.62 5.94 -6.27
C ARG A 62 3.07 4.56 -5.92
N ASP A 63 2.30 3.95 -6.82
CA ASP A 63 1.73 2.61 -6.62
C ASP A 63 2.84 1.53 -6.62
N ALA A 64 3.86 1.67 -7.48
CA ALA A 64 5.04 0.81 -7.48
C ALA A 64 5.86 0.93 -6.18
N TYR A 65 6.05 2.15 -5.68
CA TYR A 65 6.70 2.41 -4.40
C TYR A 65 5.90 1.84 -3.21
N ARG A 66 4.56 1.99 -3.21
CA ARG A 66 3.72 1.29 -2.21
C ARG A 66 3.84 -0.24 -2.30
N SER A 67 4.10 -0.80 -3.47
CA SER A 67 4.38 -2.23 -3.62
C SER A 67 5.72 -2.63 -3.00
N LEU A 68 6.75 -1.77 -3.07
CA LEU A 68 8.02 -1.97 -2.35
C LEU A 68 7.78 -1.99 -0.84
N LEU A 69 7.04 -1.01 -0.32
CA LEU A 69 6.73 -0.96 1.12
C LEU A 69 6.00 -2.22 1.56
N ARG A 70 5.06 -2.73 0.74
CA ARG A 70 4.39 -4.00 1.01
C ARG A 70 5.34 -5.19 1.07
N SER A 71 6.32 -5.30 0.17
CA SER A 71 7.29 -6.40 0.24
C SER A 71 8.17 -6.29 1.49
N LEU A 72 8.65 -5.08 1.82
CA LEU A 72 9.45 -4.85 3.03
C LEU A 72 8.68 -5.18 4.32
N ALA A 73 7.36 -4.98 4.32
CA ALA A 73 6.50 -5.34 5.45
C ALA A 73 6.35 -6.86 5.58
N VAL A 74 6.19 -7.57 4.46
CA VAL A 74 6.14 -9.04 4.44
C VAL A 74 7.47 -9.63 4.91
N ASP A 75 8.59 -9.02 4.53
CA ASP A 75 9.93 -9.40 4.97
C ASP A 75 10.21 -9.05 6.45
N GLY A 76 9.29 -8.32 7.10
CA GLY A 76 9.39 -7.93 8.51
C GLY A 76 10.34 -6.77 8.78
N LEU A 77 10.83 -6.07 7.75
CA LEU A 77 11.69 -4.89 7.88
C LEU A 77 10.91 -3.65 8.35
N ILE A 78 9.62 -3.59 7.99
CA ILE A 78 8.72 -2.53 8.49
C ILE A 78 7.57 -3.14 9.28
N SER A 79 7.17 -2.48 10.35
CA SER A 79 6.04 -2.90 11.19
C SER A 79 5.31 -1.68 11.75
N PRO A 80 3.97 -1.71 11.84
CA PRO A 80 3.18 -0.54 12.19
C PRO A 80 3.14 -0.30 13.69
N SER A 81 3.20 -1.37 14.49
CA SER A 81 3.29 -1.34 15.94
C SER A 81 3.63 -2.75 16.41
N THR A 82 4.81 -2.93 16.99
CA THR A 82 5.13 -4.14 17.75
C THR A 82 5.24 -3.75 19.22
N THR A 83 4.39 -4.33 20.07
CA THR A 83 4.46 -4.12 21.51
C THR A 83 5.25 -5.24 22.19
N SER A 84 6.52 -4.97 22.52
CA SER A 84 7.31 -5.76 23.47
C SER A 84 6.80 -5.51 24.90
N SER A 85 7.17 -6.36 25.86
CA SER A 85 6.86 -6.19 27.28
C SER A 85 7.27 -4.82 27.85
N THR A 86 8.19 -4.09 27.21
CA THR A 86 8.75 -2.83 27.73
C THR A 86 8.63 -1.64 26.79
N ASN A 87 8.39 -1.82 25.49
CA ASN A 87 8.18 -0.70 24.56
C ASN A 87 7.21 -1.05 23.41
N THR A 88 6.53 -0.03 22.90
CA THR A 88 5.84 -0.10 21.60
C THR A 88 6.77 0.53 20.58
N THR A 89 7.17 -0.24 19.57
CA THR A 89 8.06 0.23 18.51
C THR A 89 7.31 0.23 17.18
N THR A 90 7.34 1.38 16.50
CA THR A 90 6.88 1.55 15.12
C THR A 90 8.11 1.84 14.28
N THR A 91 8.21 1.24 13.09
CA THR A 91 9.33 1.53 12.19
C THR A 91 9.26 2.99 11.76
N ARG A 92 10.32 3.75 12.04
CA ARG A 92 10.43 5.16 11.66
C ARG A 92 11.14 5.30 10.32
N TRP A 93 10.87 6.40 9.61
CA TRP A 93 11.51 6.72 8.32
C TRP A 93 13.03 6.55 8.35
N ARG A 94 13.70 7.13 9.37
CA ARG A 94 15.17 7.07 9.54
C ARG A 94 15.74 5.66 9.58
N ASN A 95 14.94 4.65 9.94
CA ASN A 95 15.41 3.27 10.04
C ASN A 95 15.36 2.54 8.69
N ILE A 96 14.56 3.02 7.74
CA ILE A 96 14.30 2.33 6.46
C ILE A 96 14.74 3.16 5.25
N GLU A 97 14.99 4.46 5.42
CA GLU A 97 15.39 5.38 4.34
C GLU A 97 16.54 4.84 3.47
N GLU A 98 17.59 4.31 4.08
CA GLU A 98 18.73 3.71 3.35
C GLU A 98 18.31 2.49 2.53
N VAL A 99 17.38 1.68 3.05
CA VAL A 99 16.88 0.47 2.38
C VAL A 99 15.99 0.83 1.20
N VAL A 100 15.08 1.79 1.37
CA VAL A 100 14.17 2.20 0.28
C VAL A 100 14.88 3.02 -0.79
N SER A 101 15.85 3.86 -0.42
CA SER A 101 16.59 4.70 -1.37
C SER A 101 17.51 3.91 -2.30
N ALA A 102 17.91 2.70 -1.90
CA ALA A 102 18.66 1.77 -2.74
C ALA A 102 17.83 1.11 -3.84
N ASP A 103 16.49 1.17 -3.78
CA ASP A 103 15.59 0.55 -4.75
C ASP A 103 15.26 1.51 -5.91
N ASP A 104 15.24 0.98 -7.14
CA ASP A 104 14.96 1.74 -8.36
C ASP A 104 13.59 2.45 -8.33
N ARG A 105 12.63 1.95 -7.54
CA ARG A 105 11.29 2.54 -7.40
C ARG A 105 11.27 3.82 -6.58
N PHE A 106 12.32 4.12 -5.81
CA PHE A 106 12.40 5.33 -5.00
C PHE A 106 12.67 6.58 -5.84
N GLY A 107 13.65 6.52 -6.75
CA GLY A 107 14.10 7.66 -7.56
C GLY A 107 12.96 8.40 -8.29
N PRO A 108 12.06 7.71 -9.02
CA PRO A 108 10.93 8.33 -9.69
C PRO A 108 9.95 9.05 -8.76
N VAL A 109 9.78 8.57 -7.52
CA VAL A 109 8.90 9.20 -6.52
C VAL A 109 9.60 10.41 -5.90
N ALA A 110 10.90 10.30 -5.59
CA ALA A 110 11.70 11.41 -5.08
C ALA A 110 11.77 12.59 -6.07
N ALA A 111 11.77 12.31 -7.38
CA ALA A 111 11.71 13.32 -8.43
C ALA A 111 10.40 14.14 -8.44
N GLN A 112 9.33 13.64 -7.80
CA GLN A 112 8.08 14.40 -7.63
C GLN A 112 8.16 15.40 -6.47
N GLY A 113 9.13 15.23 -5.57
CA GLY A 113 9.40 16.06 -4.40
C GLY A 113 10.17 15.28 -3.34
N GLY A 114 11.16 15.91 -2.70
CA GLY A 114 12.07 15.22 -1.78
C GLY A 114 11.38 14.54 -0.58
N GLU A 115 10.30 15.14 -0.06
CA GLU A 115 9.53 14.58 1.07
C GLU A 115 8.47 13.56 0.63
N VAL A 116 8.14 13.46 -0.67
CA VAL A 116 7.05 12.60 -1.17
C VAL A 116 7.25 11.11 -0.82
N PRO A 117 8.45 10.51 -0.96
CA PRO A 117 8.67 9.13 -0.54
C PRO A 117 8.44 8.90 0.95
N ARG A 118 8.76 9.90 1.78
CA ARG A 118 8.59 9.85 3.23
C ARG A 118 7.11 9.97 3.60
N GLU A 119 6.40 10.93 3.03
CA GLU A 119 4.95 11.09 3.22
C GLU A 119 4.20 9.79 2.88
N ILE A 120 4.51 9.20 1.72
CA ILE A 120 3.88 7.92 1.31
C ILE A 120 4.20 6.79 2.29
N PHE A 121 5.41 6.77 2.86
CA PHE A 121 5.78 5.78 3.88
C PHE A 121 5.02 5.99 5.19
N GLU A 122 4.97 7.23 5.69
CA GLU A 122 4.28 7.57 6.93
C GLU A 122 2.78 7.25 6.81
N ASP A 123 2.14 7.67 5.72
CA ASP A 123 0.74 7.33 5.38
C ASP A 123 0.54 5.80 5.36
N PHE A 124 1.43 5.07 4.69
CA PHE A 124 1.34 3.60 4.58
C PHE A 124 1.40 2.91 5.93
N VAL A 125 2.32 3.33 6.81
CA VAL A 125 2.49 2.74 8.14
C VAL A 125 1.33 3.12 9.06
N GLU A 126 0.84 4.36 8.97
CA GLU A 126 -0.32 4.84 9.73
C GLU A 126 -1.59 4.08 9.33
N ASP A 127 -1.95 4.05 8.05
CA ASP A 127 -3.13 3.34 7.54
C ASP A 127 -3.14 1.87 7.95
N TRP A 128 -1.97 1.21 7.84
CA TRP A 128 -1.79 -0.17 8.24
C TRP A 128 -1.95 -0.34 9.77
N GLY A 129 -1.33 0.54 10.54
CA GLY A 129 -1.44 0.56 12.00
C GLY A 129 -2.86 0.82 12.49
N ASP A 130 -3.61 1.68 11.81
CA ASP A 130 -5.01 2.00 12.10
C ASP A 130 -5.91 0.79 11.86
N GLY A 131 -5.65 0.03 10.78
CA GLY A 131 -6.25 -1.27 10.55
C GLY A 131 -5.99 -2.23 11.71
N TYR A 132 -4.73 -2.34 12.13
CA TYR A 132 -4.34 -3.22 13.21
C TYR A 132 -4.94 -2.81 14.57
N ARG A 133 -4.90 -1.54 14.95
CA ARG A 133 -5.46 -1.06 16.24
C ARG A 133 -6.95 -1.35 16.36
N ARG A 134 -7.71 -1.22 15.27
CA ARG A 134 -9.14 -1.58 15.22
C ARG A 134 -9.35 -3.07 15.47
N ASP A 135 -8.58 -3.91 14.79
CA ASP A 135 -8.71 -5.37 14.87
C ASP A 135 -8.13 -5.96 16.18
N ARG A 136 -7.15 -5.28 16.80
CA ARG A 136 -6.42 -5.75 17.99
C ARG A 136 -7.30 -5.96 19.22
N SER A 137 -8.29 -5.10 19.45
CA SER A 137 -9.22 -5.24 20.59
C SER A 137 -10.04 -6.52 20.51
N PHE A 138 -10.46 -6.88 19.29
CA PHE A 138 -11.17 -8.12 19.01
C PHE A 138 -10.26 -9.34 19.21
N LEU A 139 -9.05 -9.32 18.64
CA LEU A 139 -8.05 -10.38 18.79
C LEU A 139 -7.67 -10.62 20.26
N CYS A 140 -7.43 -9.55 21.02
CA CYS A 140 -7.11 -9.61 22.44
C CYS A 140 -8.24 -10.28 23.24
N ARG A 141 -9.49 -9.95 22.94
CA ARG A 141 -10.65 -10.55 23.62
C ARG A 141 -10.73 -12.06 23.34
N LEU A 142 -10.55 -12.47 22.08
CA LEU A 142 -10.57 -13.89 21.70
C LEU A 142 -9.48 -14.68 22.40
N VAL A 143 -8.26 -14.14 22.42
CA VAL A 143 -7.11 -14.81 23.04
C VAL A 143 -7.22 -14.89 24.56
N MET A 144 -7.66 -13.81 25.21
CA MET A 144 -7.70 -13.74 26.68
C MET A 144 -8.86 -14.50 27.33
N TYR A 145 -10.04 -14.48 26.70
CA TYR A 145 -11.25 -14.97 27.35
C TYR A 145 -11.79 -16.25 26.71
N GLY A 146 -11.36 -16.61 25.50
CA GLY A 146 -11.97 -17.69 24.73
C GLY A 146 -13.49 -17.51 24.61
N SER A 147 -14.17 -18.51 24.03
CA SER A 147 -15.63 -18.60 23.84
C SER A 147 -16.48 -17.78 24.85
N GLY A 148 -16.89 -16.57 24.46
CA GLY A 148 -18.02 -15.85 25.05
C GLY A 148 -17.96 -15.52 26.55
N GLY A 149 -16.79 -15.40 27.17
CA GLY A 149 -16.67 -14.84 28.53
C GLY A 149 -17.45 -15.57 29.64
N LYS A 150 -17.88 -16.82 29.43
CA LYS A 150 -18.46 -17.64 30.49
C LYS A 150 -17.37 -18.00 31.49
N LYS A 151 -17.21 -17.16 32.52
CA LYS A 151 -16.64 -17.58 33.81
C LYS A 151 -17.52 -18.71 34.33
N ASN A 152 -17.12 -19.96 34.13
CA ASN A 152 -17.73 -21.04 34.89
C ASN A 152 -17.47 -20.74 36.37
N ALA A 153 -18.53 -20.74 37.19
CA ALA A 153 -18.52 -20.46 38.62
C ALA A 153 -17.76 -21.52 39.47
N GLY A 154 -16.80 -22.21 38.87
CA GLY A 154 -15.91 -23.20 39.46
C GLY A 154 -14.59 -23.20 38.71
N GLY A 155 -13.70 -22.27 39.09
CA GLY A 155 -12.24 -22.46 39.13
C GLY A 155 -11.44 -22.95 37.91
N SER A 156 -12.01 -23.11 36.71
CA SER A 156 -11.24 -23.49 35.53
C SER A 156 -11.25 -22.35 34.51
N SER A 157 -10.08 -21.72 34.33
CA SER A 157 -9.83 -20.67 33.35
C SER A 157 -10.10 -21.21 31.94
N GLY A 158 -11.28 -20.91 31.41
CA GLY A 158 -11.72 -21.36 30.10
C GLY A 158 -10.74 -20.93 28.99
N GLY A 159 -10.12 -21.92 28.36
CA GLY A 159 -9.83 -21.98 26.91
C GLY A 159 -9.31 -20.74 26.19
N GLY A 160 -8.47 -19.90 26.82
CA GLY A 160 -7.74 -18.85 26.09
C GLY A 160 -6.71 -19.45 25.13
N VAL A 161 -6.49 -18.81 23.98
CA VAL A 161 -5.47 -19.24 23.01
C VAL A 161 -4.09 -19.02 23.62
N LYS A 162 -3.36 -20.10 23.92
CA LYS A 162 -1.99 -20.01 24.44
C LYS A 162 -1.00 -20.06 23.29
N VAL A 163 -0.15 -19.03 23.19
CA VAL A 163 0.97 -18.98 22.24
C VAL A 163 2.27 -19.23 23.01
N THR A 164 2.94 -20.32 22.67
CA THR A 164 4.30 -20.66 23.13
C THR A 164 5.31 -20.39 22.01
N VAL A 165 6.61 -20.54 22.31
CA VAL A 165 7.68 -20.33 21.32
C VAL A 165 7.55 -21.28 20.11
N ASP A 166 7.00 -22.47 20.33
CA ASP A 166 6.86 -23.51 19.30
C ASP A 166 5.51 -23.45 18.55
N THR A 167 4.59 -22.59 18.99
CA THR A 167 3.27 -22.45 18.36
C THR A 167 3.43 -21.88 16.95
N THR A 168 2.94 -22.57 15.94
CA THR A 168 2.94 -22.12 14.55
C THR A 168 1.82 -21.11 14.29
N TYR A 169 1.90 -20.37 13.19
CA TYR A 169 0.85 -19.42 12.81
C TYR A 169 -0.44 -20.14 12.40
N GLU A 170 -0.32 -21.31 11.77
CA GLU A 170 -1.42 -22.17 11.38
C GLU A 170 -2.19 -22.68 12.61
N GLU A 171 -1.48 -23.11 13.65
CA GLU A 171 -2.09 -23.50 14.93
C GLU A 171 -2.79 -22.32 15.61
N PHE A 172 -2.15 -21.14 15.61
CA PHE A 172 -2.74 -19.93 16.17
C PHE A 172 -4.04 -19.54 15.46
N THR A 173 -4.06 -19.53 14.13
CA THR A 173 -5.27 -19.16 13.35
C THR A 173 -6.39 -20.17 13.53
N LYS A 174 -6.07 -21.47 13.61
CA LYS A 174 -7.06 -22.52 13.93
C LYS A 174 -7.67 -22.29 15.32
N ALA A 175 -6.84 -22.04 16.33
CA ALA A 175 -7.30 -21.76 17.69
C ALA A 175 -8.13 -20.47 17.77
N LEU A 176 -7.79 -19.46 16.98
CA LEU A 176 -8.55 -18.22 16.90
C LEU A 176 -9.95 -18.43 16.30
N LEU A 177 -10.06 -19.24 15.23
CA LEU A 177 -11.34 -19.59 14.61
C LEU A 177 -12.21 -20.44 15.55
N GLU A 178 -11.61 -21.37 16.29
CA GLU A 178 -12.32 -22.16 17.30
C GLU A 178 -12.82 -21.27 18.45
N ALA A 179 -11.98 -20.35 18.94
CA ALA A 179 -12.36 -19.37 19.96
C ALA A 179 -13.48 -18.42 19.50
N ALA A 180 -13.60 -18.19 18.19
CA ALA A 180 -14.64 -17.36 17.60
C ALA A 180 -15.92 -18.14 17.22
N ALA A 181 -15.92 -19.47 17.32
CA ALA A 181 -17.02 -20.33 16.88
C ALA A 181 -18.33 -20.19 17.71
N TYR A 182 -18.30 -19.43 18.81
CA TYR A 182 -19.48 -19.17 19.63
C TYR A 182 -20.54 -18.30 18.93
N SER A 183 -20.16 -17.55 17.89
CA SER A 183 -21.07 -16.70 17.12
C SER A 183 -20.68 -16.68 15.63
N PRO A 184 -21.65 -16.76 14.70
CA PRO A 184 -21.40 -16.58 13.27
C PRO A 184 -20.69 -15.26 12.95
N ASP A 185 -21.06 -14.16 13.62
CA ASP A 185 -20.47 -12.84 13.41
C ASP A 185 -19.01 -12.82 13.84
N ALA A 186 -18.71 -13.39 15.02
CA ALA A 186 -17.34 -13.48 15.53
C ALA A 186 -16.46 -14.36 14.63
N TYR A 187 -17.00 -15.45 14.10
CA TYR A 187 -16.29 -16.31 13.16
C TYR A 187 -15.99 -15.59 11.83
N SER A 188 -16.95 -14.82 11.33
CA SER A 188 -16.78 -13.98 10.14
C SER A 188 -15.70 -12.92 10.35
N ASP A 189 -15.72 -12.23 11.50
CA ASP A 189 -14.70 -11.26 11.89
C ASP A 189 -13.33 -11.90 12.04
N ALA A 190 -13.24 -13.09 12.64
CA ALA A 190 -12.00 -13.85 12.75
C ALA A 190 -11.43 -14.18 11.37
N ARG A 191 -12.27 -14.67 10.45
CA ARG A 191 -11.85 -14.90 9.05
C ARG A 191 -11.39 -13.62 8.37
N ARG A 192 -12.10 -12.51 8.59
CA ARG A 192 -11.72 -11.20 8.02
C ARG A 192 -10.33 -10.79 8.50
N VAL A 193 -10.04 -10.84 9.80
CA VAL A 193 -8.74 -10.40 10.33
C VAL A 193 -7.58 -11.36 10.03
N ILE A 194 -7.87 -12.65 9.79
CA ILE A 194 -6.88 -13.64 9.35
C ILE A 194 -6.54 -13.45 7.87
N ASN A 195 -7.54 -13.31 7.02
CA ASN A 195 -7.41 -13.30 5.56
C ASN A 195 -7.25 -11.89 4.97
N ARG A 196 -7.21 -10.83 5.80
CA ARG A 196 -6.96 -9.48 5.33
C ARG A 196 -5.54 -9.39 4.79
N GLU A 197 -5.42 -9.36 3.48
CA GLU A 197 -4.20 -9.01 2.79
C GLU A 197 -4.06 -7.49 2.85
N GLU A 198 -3.18 -6.94 3.71
CA GLU A 198 -2.41 -5.71 3.47
C GLU A 198 -1.45 -5.40 4.64
N PRO A 199 -0.22 -5.01 4.33
CA PRO A 199 0.82 -5.94 3.84
C PRO A 199 0.93 -7.25 4.62
N VAL A 200 0.60 -7.25 5.91
CA VAL A 200 0.54 -8.44 6.77
C VAL A 200 -0.71 -8.33 7.64
N SER A 201 -1.44 -9.44 7.75
CA SER A 201 -2.74 -9.45 8.43
C SER A 201 -2.63 -9.08 9.91
N SER A 202 -3.72 -8.52 10.46
CA SER A 202 -3.77 -8.15 11.88
C SER A 202 -3.59 -9.36 12.80
N ALA A 203 -4.08 -10.53 12.38
CA ALA A 203 -3.86 -11.78 13.10
C ALA A 203 -2.37 -12.16 13.14
N LYS A 204 -1.63 -12.01 12.03
CA LYS A 204 -0.19 -12.30 11.97
C LYS A 204 0.63 -11.31 12.80
N LEU A 205 0.29 -10.02 12.76
CA LEU A 205 0.91 -9.01 13.62
C LEU A 205 0.71 -9.34 15.10
N TYR A 206 -0.52 -9.69 15.49
CA TYR A 206 -0.83 -10.04 16.88
C TYR A 206 -0.11 -11.33 17.33
N TYR A 207 -0.04 -12.34 16.46
CA TYR A 207 0.74 -13.55 16.71
C TYR A 207 2.22 -13.23 16.95
N ASN A 208 2.83 -12.37 16.12
CA ASN A 208 4.22 -11.96 16.29
C ASN A 208 4.45 -11.25 17.63
N GLU A 209 3.52 -10.38 18.07
CA GLU A 209 3.58 -9.76 19.41
C GLU A 209 3.56 -10.80 20.53
N LEU A 210 2.66 -11.78 20.46
CA LEU A 210 2.54 -12.83 21.48
C LEU A 210 3.78 -13.73 21.51
N LEU A 211 4.31 -14.08 20.34
CA LEU A 211 5.52 -14.89 20.22
C LEU A 211 6.77 -14.16 20.74
N LEU A 212 6.88 -12.84 20.51
CA LEU A 212 7.93 -12.03 21.09
C LEU A 212 7.86 -12.01 22.61
N ARG A 213 6.66 -11.83 23.18
CA ARG A 213 6.44 -11.90 24.64
C ARG A 213 6.78 -13.28 25.21
N ALA A 214 6.40 -14.35 24.52
CA ALA A 214 6.74 -15.71 24.93
C ALA A 214 8.27 -15.91 24.98
N LYS A 215 9.00 -15.43 23.96
CA LYS A 215 10.46 -15.45 23.94
C LYS A 215 11.09 -14.64 25.08
N GLU A 216 10.59 -13.44 25.35
CA GLU A 216 11.04 -12.59 26.46
C GLU A 216 10.83 -13.28 27.82
N THR A 217 9.66 -13.89 28.04
CA THR A 217 9.37 -14.62 29.27
C THR A 217 10.25 -15.86 29.45
N ALA A 218 10.49 -16.62 28.37
CA ALA A 218 11.40 -17.77 28.40
C ALA A 218 12.85 -17.34 28.70
N ALA A 219 13.31 -16.25 28.08
CA ALA A 219 14.64 -15.70 28.33
C ALA A 219 14.79 -15.17 29.77
N ALA A 220 13.76 -14.53 30.33
CA ALA A 220 13.75 -14.08 31.72
C ALA A 220 13.80 -15.26 32.70
N ALA A 221 13.02 -16.31 32.45
CA ALA A 221 13.03 -17.53 33.25
C ALA A 221 14.42 -18.20 33.24
N ALA A 222 15.05 -18.34 32.08
CA ALA A 222 16.41 -18.88 31.95
C ALA A 222 17.45 -18.07 32.74
N LYS A 223 17.37 -16.73 32.70
CA LYS A 223 18.26 -15.85 33.49
C LYS A 223 18.05 -15.99 35.00
N SER A 224 16.81 -16.14 35.47
CA SER A 224 16.53 -16.35 36.89
C SER A 224 17.07 -17.69 37.40
N PHE A 225 17.00 -18.74 36.58
CA PHE A 225 17.51 -20.07 36.93
C PHE A 225 19.04 -20.07 37.11
N LEU A 226 19.77 -19.39 36.22
CA LEU A 226 21.23 -19.24 36.31
C LEU A 226 21.68 -18.40 37.52
N ARG A 227 20.84 -17.47 38.00
CA ARG A 227 21.16 -16.61 39.14
C ARG A 227 20.84 -17.25 40.49
N GLY A 228 19.95 -18.24 40.53
CA GLY A 228 19.54 -18.98 41.74
C GLY A 228 20.38 -20.23 42.06
N GLY A 229 21.15 -20.75 41.10
CA GLY A 229 21.93 -21.99 41.26
C GLY A 229 23.33 -21.84 41.89
N GLY A 230 23.72 -20.65 42.36
CA GLY A 230 25.05 -20.37 42.91
C GLY A 230 25.17 -20.41 44.44
N GLY A 231 24.19 -21.02 45.13
CA GLY A 231 24.20 -21.17 46.59
C GLY A 231 23.91 -22.61 46.98
N GLY A 232 24.92 -23.48 46.86
CA GLY A 232 24.93 -24.86 47.33
C GLY A 232 26.31 -25.19 47.88
#